data_AF-A0A957PXZ7-F1
#
_entry.id   AF-A0A957PXZ7-F1
#
_cell.length_a   1.000
_cell.length_b   1.000
_cell.length_c   1.000
_cell.angle_alpha   90.00
_cell.angle_beta   90.00
_cell.angle_gamma   90.00
#
_symmetry.space_group_name_H-M   'P 1'
#
loop_
_entity.id
_entity.type
_entity.pdbx_description
1 polymer ?
#
loop_
_entity_poly.entity_id
_entity_poly.type
_entity_poly.pdbx_seq_one_letter_code
_entity_poly.pdbx_strand_id
1 'polypeptide(L)'
;MKPLQIVLISTYELGRQPFGLASPAAWLQAAGMSVSCQDLALDALEITLIEQADLVAFYLPMHTATRIAIPLLQRVKKHNPQAHLCCYGLYAPLNESYLRNLGVDTILGGEFERGLVRLAEKLAASTPRGNTERALSLATTRQTNDPDLPLISHERQHFLSPRRDGLPALQRYATLDMGDGIQRTVGYTEATRGCKHTCRHCPIVPVYEGHFRVVQRAVVLADIRNQVAAGAQH
;
A
#
# COMPACT_ATOMS: atom_id res chain seq x y z
N MET A 1 -18.53 -17.06 4.49
CA MET A 1 -17.36 -16.69 5.32
C MET A 1 -17.30 -15.16 5.37
N LYS A 2 -16.95 -14.55 6.51
CA LYS A 2 -16.74 -13.10 6.57
C LYS A 2 -15.51 -12.76 5.72
N PRO A 3 -15.53 -11.70 4.89
CA PRO A 3 -14.35 -11.30 4.13
C PRO A 3 -13.23 -10.84 5.07
N LEU A 4 -11.98 -11.12 4.71
CA LEU A 4 -10.79 -10.65 5.42
C LEU A 4 -10.82 -9.12 5.50
N GLN A 5 -10.62 -8.56 6.70
CA GLN A 5 -10.58 -7.12 6.91
C GLN A 5 -9.16 -6.59 6.76
N ILE A 6 -8.95 -5.72 5.78
CA ILE A 6 -7.64 -5.16 5.44
C ILE A 6 -7.68 -3.65 5.61
N VAL A 7 -6.71 -3.12 6.35
CA VAL A 7 -6.46 -1.67 6.45
C VAL A 7 -5.17 -1.34 5.71
N LEU A 8 -5.28 -0.53 4.66
CA LEU A 8 -4.14 0.04 3.95
C LEU A 8 -3.85 1.44 4.49
N ILE A 9 -2.59 1.71 4.85
CA ILE A 9 -2.19 2.95 5.51
C ILE A 9 -1.11 3.66 4.70
N SER A 10 -1.36 4.93 4.38
CA SER A 10 -0.35 5.87 3.91
C SER A 10 -0.12 6.90 5.00
N THR A 11 1.14 7.24 5.25
CA THR A 11 1.50 8.29 6.20
C THR A 11 1.82 9.61 5.52
N TYR A 12 2.31 9.54 4.28
CA TYR A 12 2.66 10.72 3.49
C TYR A 12 2.98 10.34 2.03
N GLU A 13 2.38 11.06 1.08
CA GLU A 13 2.65 10.90 -0.36
C GLU A 13 2.77 12.25 -1.08
N LEU A 14 3.61 13.15 -0.55
CA LEU A 14 3.90 14.47 -1.14
C LEU A 14 2.66 15.34 -1.37
N GLY A 15 1.66 15.21 -0.50
CA GLY A 15 0.39 15.93 -0.61
C GLY A 15 -0.51 15.45 -1.75
N ARG A 16 -0.22 14.31 -2.37
CA ARG A 16 -1.08 13.68 -3.40
C ARG A 16 -2.00 12.66 -2.75
N GLN A 17 -3.17 12.45 -3.36
CA GLN A 17 -4.02 11.32 -2.98
C GLN A 17 -3.28 10.00 -3.25
N PRO A 18 -3.18 9.08 -2.27
CA PRO A 18 -2.12 8.09 -2.28
C PRO A 18 -2.37 6.96 -3.29
N PHE A 19 -1.59 6.94 -4.37
CA PHE A 19 -1.70 5.92 -5.42
C PHE A 19 -1.32 4.54 -4.85
N GLY A 20 -0.35 4.52 -3.93
CA GLY A 20 0.07 3.31 -3.24
C GLY A 20 -1.00 2.66 -2.38
N LEU A 21 -2.10 3.35 -2.05
CA LEU A 21 -3.30 2.71 -1.46
C LEU A 21 -4.34 2.38 -2.52
N ALA A 22 -4.60 3.33 -3.43
CA ALA A 22 -5.65 3.21 -4.44
C ALA A 22 -5.43 2.00 -5.37
N SER A 23 -4.19 1.75 -5.80
CA SER A 23 -3.89 0.61 -6.68
C SER A 23 -4.12 -0.73 -5.95
N PRO A 24 -3.48 -1.03 -4.80
CA PRO A 24 -3.77 -2.26 -4.05
C PRO A 24 -5.22 -2.44 -3.63
N ALA A 25 -5.93 -1.36 -3.29
CA ALA A 25 -7.33 -1.45 -2.88
C ALA A 25 -8.21 -2.04 -4.00
N ALA A 26 -7.96 -1.67 -5.26
CA ALA A 26 -8.66 -2.25 -6.41
C ALA A 26 -8.42 -3.77 -6.53
N TRP A 27 -7.16 -4.18 -6.36
CA TRP A 27 -6.76 -5.59 -6.48
C TRP A 27 -7.31 -6.46 -5.35
N LEU A 28 -7.19 -5.98 -4.11
CA LEU A 28 -7.67 -6.69 -2.93
C LEU A 28 -9.20 -6.83 -2.94
N GLN A 29 -9.92 -5.78 -3.34
CA GLN A 29 -11.38 -5.86 -3.48
C GLN A 29 -11.79 -6.81 -4.62
N ALA A 30 -11.09 -6.80 -5.75
CA ALA A 30 -11.33 -7.77 -6.83
C ALA A 30 -11.10 -9.22 -6.38
N ALA A 31 -10.24 -9.45 -5.38
CA ALA A 31 -10.04 -10.73 -4.72
C ALA A 31 -11.07 -11.05 -3.61
N GLY A 32 -12.10 -10.21 -3.41
CA GLY A 32 -13.16 -10.43 -2.43
C GLY A 32 -12.84 -9.99 -1.00
N MET A 33 -11.77 -9.21 -0.80
CA MET A 33 -11.38 -8.70 0.51
C MET A 33 -12.16 -7.43 0.88
N SER A 34 -12.34 -7.19 2.18
CA SER A 34 -12.91 -5.95 2.70
C SER A 34 -11.78 -4.98 2.99
N VAL A 35 -11.71 -3.88 2.23
CA VAL A 35 -10.55 -2.97 2.25
C VAL A 35 -10.96 -1.57 2.70
N SER A 36 -10.28 -1.07 3.72
CA SER A 36 -10.34 0.33 4.18
C SER A 36 -8.99 1.01 3.96
N CYS A 37 -9.01 2.20 3.36
CA CYS A 37 -7.82 3.02 3.18
C CYS A 37 -7.78 4.13 4.23
N GLN A 38 -6.62 4.37 4.83
CA GLN A 38 -6.38 5.42 5.82
C GLN A 38 -5.20 6.28 5.36
N ASP A 39 -5.46 7.53 5.01
CA ASP A 39 -4.43 8.50 4.69
C ASP A 39 -4.18 9.41 5.89
N LEU A 40 -3.12 9.08 6.64
CA LEU A 40 -2.78 9.74 7.88
C LEU A 40 -2.08 11.09 7.69
N ALA A 41 -1.83 11.50 6.43
CA ALA A 41 -1.44 12.86 6.13
C ALA A 41 -2.60 13.86 6.31
N LEU A 42 -3.85 13.38 6.20
CA LEU A 42 -5.05 14.21 6.27
C LEU A 42 -5.98 13.86 7.43
N ASP A 43 -6.07 12.58 7.80
CA ASP A 43 -6.99 12.09 8.82
C ASP A 43 -6.25 11.44 10.00
N ALA A 44 -6.91 11.40 11.17
CA ALA A 44 -6.38 10.68 12.32
C ALA A 44 -6.56 9.16 12.13
N LEU A 45 -5.66 8.37 12.72
CA LEU A 45 -5.76 6.91 12.71
C LEU A 45 -7.05 6.46 13.39
N GLU A 46 -7.93 5.82 12.63
CA GLU A 46 -9.18 5.28 13.15
C GLU A 46 -8.95 3.94 13.87
N ILE A 47 -9.01 3.98 15.20
CA ILE A 47 -8.64 2.83 16.05
C ILE A 47 -9.60 1.64 15.88
N THR A 48 -10.89 1.89 15.67
CA THR A 48 -11.91 0.86 15.46
C THR A 48 -11.62 0.00 14.24
N LEU A 49 -11.10 0.57 13.16
CA LEU A 49 -10.68 -0.19 11.99
C LEU A 49 -9.47 -1.07 12.30
N ILE A 50 -8.51 -0.54 13.07
CA ILE A 50 -7.31 -1.29 13.46
C ILE A 50 -7.66 -2.48 14.35
N GLU A 51 -8.54 -2.30 15.33
CA GLU A 51 -9.00 -3.37 16.24
C GLU A 51 -9.72 -4.51 15.51
N GLN A 52 -10.31 -4.23 14.35
CA GLN A 52 -11.05 -5.21 13.54
C GLN A 52 -10.24 -5.81 12.38
N ALA A 53 -9.05 -5.27 12.10
CA ALA A 53 -8.23 -5.67 10.97
C ALA A 53 -7.62 -7.06 11.17
N ASP A 54 -7.68 -7.89 10.13
CA ASP A 54 -6.90 -9.12 10.05
C ASP A 54 -5.50 -8.84 9.45
N LEU A 55 -5.40 -7.87 8.54
CA LEU A 55 -4.16 -7.39 7.91
C LEU A 55 -4.08 -5.86 7.97
N VAL A 56 -2.96 -5.33 8.44
CA VAL A 56 -2.64 -3.90 8.34
C VAL A 56 -1.39 -3.72 7.49
N ALA A 57 -1.51 -3.02 6.36
CA ALA A 57 -0.42 -2.82 5.41
C ALA A 57 -0.03 -1.34 5.28
N PHE A 58 1.24 -1.02 5.55
CA PHE A 58 1.79 0.32 5.44
C PHE A 58 2.50 0.54 4.11
N TYR A 59 2.11 1.59 3.38
CA TYR A 59 2.81 2.03 2.18
C TYR A 59 4.00 2.95 2.53
N LEU A 60 5.18 2.56 2.06
CA LEU A 60 6.46 3.21 2.32
C LEU A 60 7.10 3.69 1.00
N PRO A 61 6.57 4.76 0.37
CA PRO A 61 7.08 5.27 -0.92
C PRO A 61 8.44 5.96 -0.79
N MET A 62 8.72 6.52 0.38
CA MET A 62 9.88 7.37 0.62
C MET A 62 10.38 7.29 2.06
N HIS A 63 11.58 7.83 2.30
CA HIS A 63 12.19 7.89 3.61
C HIS A 63 11.30 8.60 4.65
N THR A 64 10.70 9.75 4.29
CA THR A 64 9.83 10.52 5.19
C THR A 64 8.61 9.71 5.64
N ALA A 65 7.90 9.09 4.69
CA ALA A 65 6.76 8.22 5.00
C ALA A 65 7.16 7.05 5.92
N THR A 66 8.32 6.45 5.66
CA THR A 66 8.90 5.38 6.49
C THR A 66 9.15 5.85 7.91
N ARG A 67 9.77 7.02 8.08
CA ARG A 67 10.03 7.57 9.42
C ARG A 67 8.75 7.83 10.22
N ILE A 68 7.70 8.33 9.57
CA ILE A 68 6.41 8.59 10.20
C ILE A 68 5.70 7.27 10.56
N ALA A 69 5.85 6.22 9.73
CA ALA A 69 5.21 4.92 9.95
C ALA A 69 5.76 4.17 11.18
N ILE A 70 7.02 4.36 11.57
CA ILE A 70 7.67 3.65 12.69
C ILE A 70 6.89 3.73 14.01
N PRO A 71 6.58 4.92 14.57
CA PRO A 71 5.79 5.00 15.80
C PRO A 71 4.35 4.49 15.62
N LEU A 72 3.81 4.55 14.39
CA LEU A 72 2.46 4.07 14.10
C LEU A 72 2.38 2.54 14.07
N LEU A 73 3.42 1.84 13.61
CA LEU A 73 3.51 0.38 13.70
C LEU A 73 3.36 -0.10 15.16
N GLN A 74 4.04 0.57 16.08
CA GLN A 74 3.95 0.27 17.52
C GLN A 74 2.53 0.52 18.06
N ARG A 75 1.91 1.63 17.64
CA ARG A 75 0.53 1.96 18.03
C ARG A 75 -0.47 0.94 17.49
N VAL A 76 -0.36 0.55 16.23
CA VAL A 76 -1.20 -0.49 15.61
C VAL A 76 -1.06 -1.80 16.38
N LYS A 77 0.16 -2.25 16.64
CA LYS A 77 0.42 -3.49 17.40
C LYS A 77 -0.14 -3.45 18.82
N LYS A 78 -0.15 -2.27 19.47
CA LYS A 78 -0.76 -2.09 20.80
C LYS A 78 -2.29 -2.28 20.76
N HIS A 79 -2.95 -1.76 19.73
CA HIS A 79 -4.41 -1.86 19.59
C HIS A 79 -4.87 -3.20 19.03
N ASN A 80 -4.09 -3.81 18.14
CA ASN A 80 -4.37 -5.12 17.60
C ASN A 80 -3.08 -5.96 17.49
N PRO A 81 -2.74 -6.71 18.56
CA PRO A 81 -1.57 -7.60 18.56
C PRO A 81 -1.70 -8.81 17.64
N GLN A 82 -2.89 -9.10 17.13
CA GLN A 82 -3.19 -10.27 16.29
C GLN A 82 -3.22 -9.93 14.80
N ALA A 83 -3.30 -8.65 14.43
CA ALA A 83 -3.24 -8.24 13.03
C ALA A 83 -1.89 -8.61 12.43
N HIS A 84 -1.93 -9.20 11.24
CA HIS A 84 -0.73 -9.40 10.44
C HIS A 84 -0.21 -8.05 9.96
N LEU A 85 1.07 -7.75 10.19
CA LEU A 85 1.65 -6.47 9.78
C LEU A 85 2.43 -6.62 8.48
N CYS A 86 2.07 -5.81 7.49
CA CYS A 86 2.79 -5.72 6.22
C CYS A 86 3.36 -4.32 6.01
N CYS A 87 4.59 -4.23 5.48
CA CYS A 87 5.12 -3.00 4.92
C CYS A 87 5.43 -3.20 3.45
N TYR A 88 5.04 -2.27 2.59
CA TYR A 88 5.28 -2.39 1.16
C TYR A 88 5.67 -1.06 0.52
N GLY A 89 6.22 -1.11 -0.69
CA GLY A 89 6.69 0.07 -1.43
C GLY A 89 8.20 0.18 -1.44
N LEU A 90 8.72 1.26 -2.03
CA LEU A 90 10.13 1.38 -2.39
C LEU A 90 11.07 1.30 -1.17
N TYR A 91 10.67 1.86 -0.03
CA TYR A 91 11.51 1.88 1.17
C TYR A 91 11.28 0.70 2.11
N ALA A 92 10.30 -0.15 1.85
CA ALA A 92 10.06 -1.34 2.68
C ALA A 92 11.23 -2.36 2.61
N PRO A 93 11.67 -2.85 1.44
CA PRO A 93 12.78 -3.81 1.37
C PRO A 93 14.12 -3.20 1.81
N LEU A 94 14.33 -1.90 1.56
CA LEU A 94 15.55 -1.19 1.99
C LEU A 94 15.73 -1.15 3.52
N ASN A 95 14.64 -1.30 4.27
CA ASN A 95 14.62 -1.23 5.73
C ASN A 95 14.24 -2.57 6.36
N GLU A 96 14.39 -3.69 5.64
CA GLU A 96 13.86 -4.99 6.03
C GLU A 96 14.21 -5.37 7.47
N SER A 97 15.50 -5.44 7.80
CA SER A 97 15.97 -5.88 9.13
C SER A 97 15.36 -5.03 10.24
N TYR A 98 15.25 -3.72 10.02
CA TYR A 98 14.71 -2.79 11.01
C TYR A 98 13.19 -2.95 11.17
N LEU A 99 12.45 -3.06 10.05
CA LEU A 99 11.00 -3.28 10.07
C LEU A 99 10.62 -4.63 10.71
N ARG A 100 11.40 -5.69 10.44
CA ARG A 100 11.22 -7.00 11.09
C ARG A 100 11.43 -6.92 12.60
N ASN A 101 12.44 -6.16 13.06
CA ASN A 101 12.67 -5.94 14.50
C ASN A 101 11.52 -5.18 15.17
N LEU A 102 10.79 -4.34 14.43
CA LEU A 102 9.56 -3.69 14.90
C LEU A 102 8.33 -4.61 14.90
N GLY A 103 8.47 -5.83 14.38
CA GLY A 103 7.41 -6.84 14.34
C GLY A 103 6.58 -6.84 13.06
N VAL A 104 7.12 -6.35 11.94
CA VAL A 104 6.50 -6.51 10.62
C VAL A 104 6.68 -7.96 10.14
N ASP A 105 5.59 -8.60 9.74
CA ASP A 105 5.55 -10.01 9.37
C ASP A 105 5.84 -10.24 7.87
N THR A 106 5.41 -9.30 7.00
CA THR A 106 5.63 -9.37 5.55
C THR A 106 6.12 -8.04 4.97
N ILE A 107 7.12 -8.11 4.10
CA ILE A 107 7.69 -6.97 3.38
C ILE A 107 7.60 -7.21 1.88
N LEU A 108 7.06 -6.24 1.15
CA LEU A 108 6.86 -6.34 -0.31
C LEU A 108 7.45 -5.13 -1.04
N GLY A 109 8.38 -5.39 -1.94
CA GLY A 109 9.03 -4.40 -2.80
C GLY A 109 8.79 -4.65 -4.28
N GLY A 110 9.07 -3.64 -5.10
CA GLY A 110 8.86 -3.70 -6.55
C GLY A 110 7.37 -3.67 -6.90
N GLU A 111 6.91 -4.69 -7.62
CA GLU A 111 5.52 -4.88 -8.04
C GLU A 111 4.72 -5.58 -6.93
N PHE A 112 4.00 -4.81 -6.11
CA PHE A 112 3.47 -5.26 -4.82
C PHE A 112 2.00 -5.70 -4.82
N GLU A 113 1.17 -5.33 -5.79
CA GLU A 113 -0.28 -5.58 -5.75
C GLU A 113 -0.60 -7.08 -5.74
N ARG A 114 0.02 -7.86 -6.65
CA ARG A 114 -0.15 -9.31 -6.63
C ARG A 114 0.34 -9.94 -5.32
N GLY A 115 1.44 -9.43 -4.76
CA GLY A 115 1.98 -9.91 -3.48
C GLY A 115 1.00 -9.67 -2.32
N LEU A 116 0.36 -8.51 -2.28
CA LEU A 116 -0.67 -8.19 -1.28
C LEU A 116 -1.90 -9.11 -1.41
N VAL A 117 -2.33 -9.40 -2.65
CA VAL A 117 -3.42 -10.37 -2.89
C VAL A 117 -3.05 -11.76 -2.41
N ARG A 118 -1.87 -12.27 -2.79
CA ARG A 118 -1.40 -13.60 -2.32
C ARG A 118 -1.30 -13.68 -0.81
N LEU A 119 -0.82 -12.62 -0.15
CA LEU A 119 -0.78 -12.54 1.30
C LEU A 119 -2.19 -12.61 1.90
N ALA A 120 -3.13 -11.82 1.38
CA ALA A 120 -4.50 -11.82 1.86
C ALA A 120 -5.20 -13.19 1.66
N GLU A 121 -4.99 -13.84 0.51
CA GLU A 121 -5.50 -15.19 0.23
C GLU A 121 -4.93 -16.22 1.22
N LYS A 122 -3.62 -16.16 1.52
CA LYS A 122 -2.99 -17.04 2.52
C LYS A 122 -3.59 -16.81 3.92
N LEU A 123 -3.75 -15.56 4.36
CA LEU A 123 -4.36 -15.24 5.66
C LEU A 123 -5.83 -15.70 5.75
N ALA A 124 -6.60 -15.52 4.67
CA ALA A 124 -7.98 -15.99 4.60
C ALA A 124 -8.08 -17.51 4.68
N ALA A 125 -7.13 -18.25 4.09
CA ALA A 125 -7.06 -19.71 4.17
C ALA A 125 -6.61 -20.22 5.55
N SER A 126 -5.72 -19.49 6.23
CA SER A 126 -5.19 -19.83 7.56
C SER A 126 -6.12 -19.46 8.72
N THR A 127 -7.24 -18.80 8.46
CA THR A 127 -8.24 -18.45 9.48
C THR A 127 -9.04 -19.71 9.86
N PRO A 128 -8.88 -20.28 11.07
CA PRO A 128 -9.51 -21.56 11.41
C PRO A 128 -11.03 -21.44 11.44
N ARG A 129 -11.74 -22.49 11.00
CA ARG A 129 -13.17 -22.66 11.22
C ARG A 129 -13.42 -23.08 12.70
N GLY A 130 -13.10 -22.23 13.67
CA GLY A 130 -13.27 -22.56 15.10
C GLY A 130 -12.36 -21.76 16.04
N ASN A 131 -12.86 -21.51 17.26
CA ASN A 131 -12.40 -20.42 18.14
C ASN A 131 -11.09 -20.68 18.93
N THR A 132 -10.35 -21.76 18.67
CA THR A 132 -9.27 -22.20 19.60
C THR A 132 -7.85 -22.22 19.02
N GLU A 133 -7.64 -22.02 17.72
CA GLU A 133 -6.30 -22.14 17.09
C GLU A 133 -5.77 -20.82 16.48
N ARG A 134 -6.43 -19.69 16.75
CA ARG A 134 -6.14 -18.39 16.14
C ARG A 134 -4.73 -17.86 16.44
N ALA A 135 -4.14 -18.24 17.58
CA ALA A 135 -2.85 -17.69 18.03
C ALA A 135 -1.60 -18.44 17.51
N LEU A 136 -1.75 -19.69 17.04
CA LEU A 136 -0.61 -20.52 16.61
C LEU A 136 -0.36 -20.47 15.09
N SER A 137 -1.39 -20.25 14.26
CA SER A 137 -1.24 -20.20 12.78
C SER A 137 -0.74 -18.85 12.25
N LEU A 138 -1.07 -17.73 12.91
CA LEU A 138 -0.57 -16.40 12.51
C LEU A 138 0.92 -16.22 12.82
N ALA A 139 1.40 -16.77 13.94
CA ALA A 139 2.81 -16.73 14.32
C ALA A 139 3.73 -17.48 13.34
N THR A 140 3.20 -18.42 12.57
CA THR A 140 3.92 -19.20 11.55
C THR A 140 3.86 -18.58 10.16
N THR A 141 3.14 -17.47 9.96
CA THR A 141 3.00 -16.81 8.65
C THR A 141 3.99 -15.64 8.47
N ARG A 142 5.07 -15.58 9.26
CA ARG A 142 6.15 -14.63 8.94
C ARG A 142 6.73 -15.00 7.58
N GLN A 143 6.87 -14.01 6.70
CA GLN A 143 7.50 -14.18 5.40
C GLN A 143 8.99 -14.48 5.61
N THR A 144 9.30 -15.76 5.79
CA THR A 144 10.67 -16.30 5.83
C THR A 144 10.78 -17.34 4.73
N ASN A 145 11.51 -17.02 3.66
CA ASN A 145 11.73 -17.91 2.51
C ASN A 145 10.45 -18.44 1.84
N ASP A 146 9.35 -17.67 1.85
CA ASP A 146 8.13 -18.02 1.13
C ASP A 146 8.30 -17.70 -0.37
N PRO A 147 8.35 -18.70 -1.26
CA PRO A 147 8.56 -18.48 -2.69
C PRO A 147 7.40 -17.72 -3.35
N ASP A 148 6.19 -17.76 -2.79
CA ASP A 148 5.04 -17.05 -3.36
C ASP A 148 4.99 -15.57 -2.97
N LEU A 149 5.72 -15.22 -1.91
CA LEU A 149 5.85 -13.87 -1.37
C LEU A 149 7.33 -13.46 -1.37
N PRO A 150 7.94 -13.22 -2.54
CA PRO A 150 9.31 -12.72 -2.59
C PRO A 150 9.40 -11.31 -1.97
N LEU A 151 10.54 -10.98 -1.37
CA LEU A 151 10.80 -9.66 -0.80
C LEU A 151 10.64 -8.55 -1.86
N ILE A 152 11.15 -8.79 -3.06
CA ILE A 152 11.04 -7.88 -4.21
C ILE A 152 10.51 -8.70 -5.39
N SER A 153 9.41 -8.24 -5.98
CA SER A 153 8.87 -8.82 -7.21
C SER A 153 9.04 -7.88 -8.38
N HIS A 154 9.34 -8.46 -9.55
CA HIS A 154 9.35 -7.78 -10.83
C HIS A 154 8.36 -8.39 -11.81
N GLU A 155 7.43 -9.22 -11.32
CA GLU A 155 6.41 -9.87 -12.14
C GLU A 155 5.63 -8.81 -12.94
N ARG A 156 5.41 -9.09 -14.23
CA ARG A 156 4.59 -8.18 -15.05
C ARG A 156 3.14 -8.30 -14.60
N GLN A 157 2.58 -7.17 -14.19
CA GLN A 157 1.21 -7.11 -13.68
C GLN A 157 0.21 -6.73 -14.77
N HIS A 158 -0.98 -7.30 -14.68
CA HIS A 158 -2.16 -6.80 -15.37
C HIS A 158 -2.86 -5.81 -14.45
N PHE A 159 -2.49 -4.53 -14.53
CA PHE A 159 -2.99 -3.52 -13.59
C PHE A 159 -4.51 -3.33 -13.73
N LEU A 160 -5.13 -3.09 -12.58
CA LEU A 160 -6.52 -2.64 -12.49
C LEU A 160 -6.55 -1.11 -12.38
N SER A 161 -7.66 -0.49 -12.79
CA SER A 161 -7.89 0.93 -12.50
C SER A 161 -7.87 1.16 -10.99
N PRO A 162 -7.08 2.13 -10.48
CA PRO A 162 -7.00 2.43 -9.06
C PRO A 162 -8.37 2.75 -8.47
N ARG A 163 -8.60 2.25 -7.26
CA ARG A 163 -9.80 2.48 -6.49
C ARG A 163 -9.58 3.68 -5.58
N ARG A 164 -10.25 4.80 -5.87
CA ARG A 164 -10.11 6.05 -5.10
C ARG A 164 -11.30 6.35 -4.20
N ASP A 165 -12.39 5.60 -4.32
CA ASP A 165 -13.49 5.65 -3.36
C ASP A 165 -13.03 5.12 -2.00
N GLY A 166 -13.35 5.86 -0.94
CA GLY A 166 -12.87 5.60 0.42
C GLY A 166 -11.58 6.31 0.80
N LEU A 167 -10.94 7.05 -0.11
CA LEU A 167 -9.91 8.04 0.23
C LEU A 167 -10.54 9.42 0.48
N PRO A 168 -9.85 10.32 1.21
CA PRO A 168 -10.25 11.72 1.31
C PRO A 168 -10.55 12.34 -0.06
N ALA A 169 -11.51 13.28 -0.08
CA ALA A 169 -11.87 14.00 -1.29
C ALA A 169 -10.65 14.70 -1.91
N LEU A 170 -10.54 14.66 -3.24
CA LEU A 170 -9.35 15.13 -3.96
C LEU A 170 -9.01 16.60 -3.66
N GLN A 171 -10.01 17.43 -3.37
CA GLN A 171 -9.84 18.86 -3.04
C GLN A 171 -9.12 19.11 -1.71
N ARG A 172 -8.98 18.09 -0.84
CA ARG A 172 -8.24 18.19 0.43
C ARG A 172 -6.72 18.05 0.25
N TYR A 173 -6.27 17.70 -0.94
CA TYR A 173 -4.86 17.49 -1.27
C TYR A 173 -4.21 18.75 -1.84
N ALA A 174 -2.89 18.67 -2.10
CA ALA A 174 -2.12 19.79 -2.60
C ALA A 174 -2.69 20.35 -3.91
N THR A 175 -2.71 21.68 -4.01
CA THR A 175 -3.16 22.42 -5.19
C THR A 175 -1.99 22.98 -5.97
N LEU A 176 -2.24 23.30 -7.24
CA LEU A 176 -1.30 24.00 -8.11
C LEU A 176 -1.69 25.47 -8.21
N ASP A 177 -0.72 26.35 -7.92
CA ASP A 177 -0.79 27.78 -8.20
C ASP A 177 0.06 28.09 -9.44
N MET A 178 -0.55 28.70 -10.45
CA MET A 178 0.12 29.10 -11.69
C MET A 178 0.51 30.59 -11.71
N GLY A 179 0.35 31.30 -10.59
CA GLY A 179 0.62 32.73 -10.48
C GLY A 179 -0.56 33.62 -10.91
N ASP A 180 -1.73 33.03 -11.19
CA ASP A 180 -2.97 33.73 -11.55
C ASP A 180 -3.95 33.88 -10.37
N GLY A 181 -3.52 33.48 -9.16
CA GLY A 181 -4.33 33.53 -7.94
C GLY A 181 -5.39 32.44 -7.85
N ILE A 182 -5.45 31.50 -8.82
CA ILE A 182 -6.41 30.39 -8.82
C ILE A 182 -5.70 29.10 -8.40
N GLN A 183 -6.12 28.56 -7.25
CA GLN A 183 -5.69 27.24 -6.80
C GLN A 183 -6.42 26.15 -7.59
N ARG A 184 -5.66 25.29 -8.27
CA ARG A 184 -6.21 24.18 -9.06
C ARG A 184 -6.02 22.86 -8.33
N THR A 185 -7.07 22.04 -8.27
CA THR A 185 -6.97 20.69 -7.73
C THR A 185 -6.14 19.81 -8.66
N VAL A 186 -5.12 19.14 -8.11
CA VAL A 186 -4.16 18.32 -8.86
C VAL A 186 -4.48 16.84 -8.70
N GLY A 187 -4.58 16.12 -9.81
CA GLY A 187 -4.59 14.67 -9.86
C GLY A 187 -3.17 14.08 -9.94
N TYR A 188 -3.05 12.79 -9.66
CA TYR A 188 -1.81 12.05 -9.81
C TYR A 188 -2.07 10.64 -10.30
N THR A 189 -1.33 10.18 -11.32
CA THR A 189 -1.36 8.80 -11.81
C THR A 189 0.05 8.32 -12.07
N GLU A 190 0.27 7.01 -11.94
CA GLU A 190 1.50 6.35 -12.38
C GLU A 190 1.29 5.73 -13.77
N ALA A 191 2.16 6.08 -14.73
CA ALA A 191 2.19 5.43 -16.05
C ALA A 191 3.26 4.35 -16.15
N THR A 192 4.24 4.40 -15.25
CA THR A 192 5.43 3.53 -15.27
C THR A 192 5.96 3.32 -13.87
N ARG A 193 6.62 2.20 -13.64
CA ARG A 193 7.35 1.87 -12.41
C ARG A 193 8.76 1.42 -12.70
N GLY A 194 9.63 1.65 -11.71
CA GLY A 194 11.06 1.43 -11.85
C GLY A 194 11.73 2.40 -12.82
N CYS A 195 12.98 2.12 -13.16
CA CYS A 195 13.80 2.97 -14.02
C CYS A 195 14.82 2.10 -14.74
N LYS A 196 15.13 2.40 -16.01
CA LYS A 196 16.15 1.68 -16.80
C LYS A 196 17.59 1.95 -16.34
N HIS A 197 17.79 2.95 -15.50
CA HIS A 197 19.11 3.36 -15.03
C HIS A 197 19.50 2.64 -13.73
N THR A 198 20.81 2.54 -13.51
CA THR A 198 21.43 1.91 -12.33
C THR A 198 22.24 2.92 -11.52
N CYS A 199 21.71 4.14 -11.38
CA CYS A 199 22.32 5.24 -10.63
C CYS A 199 22.68 4.85 -9.18
N ARG A 200 23.91 5.12 -8.76
CA ARG A 200 24.43 4.76 -7.42
C ARG A 200 23.78 5.52 -6.25
N HIS A 201 23.04 6.59 -6.51
CA HIS A 201 22.43 7.47 -5.49
C HIS A 201 20.90 7.36 -5.43
N CYS A 202 20.28 6.59 -6.33
CA CYS A 202 18.83 6.57 -6.47
C CYS A 202 18.22 5.42 -5.66
N PRO A 203 17.22 5.67 -4.79
CA PRO A 203 16.57 4.62 -3.99
C PRO A 203 15.73 3.65 -4.83
N ILE A 204 15.48 3.96 -6.10
CA ILE A 204 14.79 3.05 -7.04
C ILE A 204 15.67 1.85 -7.38
N VAL A 205 17.00 2.05 -7.47
CA VAL A 205 17.92 1.06 -8.03
C VAL A 205 18.03 -0.21 -7.19
N PRO A 206 18.15 -0.16 -5.85
CA PRO A 206 18.23 -1.40 -5.07
C PRO A 206 16.91 -2.18 -5.05
N VAL A 207 15.80 -1.58 -5.50
CA VAL A 207 14.53 -2.29 -5.64
C VAL A 207 14.34 -2.78 -7.06
N TYR A 208 14.49 -1.94 -8.08
CA TYR A 208 14.15 -2.28 -9.46
C TYR A 208 15.35 -2.69 -10.33
N GLU A 209 16.58 -2.29 -10.00
CA GLU A 209 17.81 -2.70 -10.69
C GLU A 209 17.73 -2.65 -12.24
N GLY A 210 17.32 -1.51 -12.80
CA GLY A 210 17.17 -1.35 -14.25
C GLY A 210 15.86 -1.90 -14.84
N HIS A 211 15.04 -2.59 -14.03
CA HIS A 211 13.70 -3.00 -14.45
C HIS A 211 12.77 -1.80 -14.57
N PHE A 212 12.08 -1.76 -15.71
CA PHE A 212 11.07 -0.77 -16.03
C PHE A 212 9.77 -1.49 -16.38
N ARG A 213 8.66 -1.03 -15.82
CA ARG A 213 7.33 -1.60 -16.02
C ARG A 213 6.40 -0.50 -16.48
N VAL A 214 5.66 -0.79 -17.55
CA VAL A 214 4.69 0.14 -18.13
C VAL A 214 3.31 -0.26 -17.63
N VAL A 215 2.56 0.70 -17.09
CA VAL A 215 1.15 0.53 -16.75
C VAL A 215 0.34 0.59 -18.04
N GLN A 216 -0.64 -0.30 -18.22
CA GLN A 216 -1.43 -0.35 -19.45
C GLN A 216 -2.10 1.01 -19.72
N ARG A 217 -1.99 1.51 -20.95
CA ARG A 217 -2.55 2.82 -21.37
C ARG A 217 -4.02 2.99 -20.95
N ALA A 218 -4.83 1.93 -21.11
CA ALA A 218 -6.24 1.97 -20.75
C ALA A 218 -6.47 2.21 -19.25
N VAL A 219 -5.62 1.64 -18.38
CA VAL A 219 -5.66 1.81 -16.92
C VAL A 219 -5.31 3.26 -16.56
N VAL A 220 -4.22 3.79 -17.13
CA VAL A 220 -3.78 5.18 -16.89
C VAL A 220 -4.86 6.18 -17.31
N LEU A 221 -5.42 6.02 -18.52
CA LEU A 221 -6.47 6.92 -19.01
C LEU A 221 -7.79 6.79 -18.23
N ALA A 222 -8.10 5.60 -17.72
CA ALA A 222 -9.25 5.42 -16.83
C ALA A 222 -9.04 6.16 -15.49
N ASP A 223 -7.86 6.04 -14.87
CA ASP A 223 -7.57 6.75 -13.62
C ASP A 223 -7.60 8.27 -13.79
N ILE A 224 -7.03 8.80 -14.88
CA ILE A 224 -7.10 10.23 -15.21
C ILE A 224 -8.56 10.69 -15.32
N ARG A 225 -9.40 9.95 -16.08
CA ARG A 225 -10.82 10.31 -16.24
C ARG A 225 -11.58 10.29 -14.92
N ASN A 226 -11.29 9.32 -14.05
CA ASN A 226 -11.90 9.24 -12.72
C ASN A 226 -11.51 10.45 -11.87
N GLN A 227 -10.25 10.89 -11.90
CA GLN A 227 -9.79 12.06 -11.15
C GLN A 227 -10.37 13.36 -11.71
N VAL A 228 -10.45 13.51 -13.03
CA VAL A 228 -11.12 14.66 -13.67
C VAL A 228 -12.60 14.72 -13.30
N ALA A 229 -13.30 13.58 -13.31
CA ALA A 229 -14.68 13.50 -12.85
C ALA A 229 -14.83 13.84 -11.35
N ALA A 230 -13.80 13.56 -10.55
CA ALA A 230 -13.73 13.95 -9.14
C ALA A 230 -13.26 15.40 -8.91
N GLY A 231 -13.06 16.18 -9.97
CA GLY A 231 -12.74 17.61 -9.91
C GLY A 231 -11.26 17.96 -10.08
N ALA A 232 -10.40 17.03 -10.52
CA ALA A 232 -9.03 17.36 -10.92
C ALA A 232 -9.03 18.33 -12.11
N GLN A 233 -8.20 19.37 -12.02
CA GLN A 233 -8.03 20.40 -13.04
C GLN A 233 -6.62 20.39 -13.65
N HIS A 234 -5.70 19.63 -13.04
CA HIS A 234 -4.33 19.43 -13.49
C HIS A 234 -3.90 17.98 -13.27
#